data_AF-A0A7C1GJ40-F1
#
_entry.id   AF-A0A7C1GJ40-F1
#
_cell.length_a   1.000
_cell.length_b   1.000
_cell.length_c   1.000
_cell.angle_alpha   90.00
_cell.angle_beta   90.00
_cell.angle_gamma   90.00
#
_symmetry.space_group_name_H-M   'P 1'
#
loop_
_entity.id
_entity.type
_entity.pdbx_description
1 polymer ?
#
loop_
_entity_poly.entity_id
_entity_poly.type
_entity_poly.pdbx_seq_one_letter_code
_entity_poly.pdbx_strand_id
1 'polypeptide(L)'
;MNILDVLTSDAAIAVTITVAGGVWSLVKATGWFDWLRRRRLERALLALEAAVEQVYREYVRALKEAGEGLTPEEQQRAREYARERAIEIARAQGIDLLRELGADFLDLWIGRLVRKLKTA
;
A
#
# COMPACT_ATOMS: atom_id res chain seq x y z
N MET A 1 -46.38 -34.22 14.01
CA MET A 1 -44.93 -34.01 13.97
C MET A 1 -44.68 -32.59 14.40
N ASN A 2 -44.03 -32.42 15.55
CA ASN A 2 -43.87 -31.14 16.21
C ASN A 2 -42.64 -30.44 15.60
N ILE A 3 -42.74 -29.13 15.32
CA ILE A 3 -41.62 -28.36 14.75
C ILE A 3 -40.43 -28.36 15.74
N LEU A 4 -40.73 -28.53 17.03
CA LEU A 4 -39.74 -28.71 18.09
C LEU A 4 -38.96 -30.03 17.98
N ASP A 5 -39.56 -31.14 17.53
CA ASP A 5 -38.85 -32.42 17.31
C ASP A 5 -37.93 -32.38 16.09
N VAL A 6 -38.27 -31.56 15.09
CA VAL A 6 -37.43 -31.35 13.91
C VAL A 6 -36.25 -30.45 14.24
N LEU A 7 -36.42 -29.50 15.17
CA LEU A 7 -35.36 -28.59 15.64
C LEU A 7 -34.39 -29.23 16.64
N THR A 8 -34.83 -30.22 17.41
CA THR A 8 -33.96 -31.00 18.33
C THR A 8 -33.33 -32.22 17.67
N SER A 9 -33.67 -32.50 16.40
CA SER A 9 -33.01 -33.53 15.62
C SER A 9 -31.53 -33.18 15.44
N ASP A 10 -30.63 -34.11 15.74
CA ASP A 10 -29.17 -33.97 15.59
C ASP A 10 -28.77 -33.42 14.21
N ALA A 11 -29.55 -33.74 13.17
CA ALA A 11 -29.35 -33.23 11.83
C ALA A 11 -29.59 -31.72 11.71
N ALA A 12 -30.63 -31.17 12.36
CA ALA A 12 -30.92 -29.74 12.32
C ALA A 12 -29.86 -28.92 13.07
N ILE A 13 -29.36 -29.46 14.19
CA ILE A 13 -28.26 -28.84 14.95
C ILE A 13 -26.97 -28.85 14.12
N ALA A 14 -26.63 -29.99 13.50
CA ALA A 14 -25.44 -30.11 12.65
C ALA A 14 -25.46 -29.14 11.46
N VAL A 15 -26.61 -29.00 10.79
CA VAL A 15 -26.78 -28.03 9.69
C VAL A 15 -26.59 -26.60 10.19
N THR A 16 -27.19 -26.25 11.32
CA THR A 16 -27.09 -24.89 11.89
C THR A 16 -25.65 -24.55 12.28
N ILE A 17 -24.93 -25.48 12.93
CA ILE A 17 -23.52 -25.31 13.28
C ILE A 17 -22.65 -25.17 12.03
N THR A 18 -22.92 -25.96 10.99
CA THR A 18 -22.16 -25.92 9.73
C THR A 18 -22.36 -24.59 9.01
N VAL A 19 -23.60 -24.11 8.93
CA VAL A 19 -23.92 -22.82 8.31
C VAL A 19 -23.30 -21.66 9.11
N ALA A 20 -23.46 -21.67 10.44
CA ALA A 20 -22.87 -20.65 11.31
C ALA A 20 -21.33 -20.65 11.23
N GLY A 21 -20.70 -21.83 11.20
CA GLY A 21 -19.26 -21.98 11.03
C GLY A 21 -18.78 -21.50 9.66
N GLY A 22 -19.52 -21.78 8.60
CA GLY A 22 -19.23 -21.28 7.25
C GLY A 22 -19.27 -19.75 7.18
N VAL A 23 -20.32 -19.14 7.74
CA VAL A 23 -20.44 -17.66 7.81
C VAL A 23 -19.31 -17.06 8.64
N TRP A 24 -19.01 -17.64 9.82
CA TRP A 24 -17.90 -17.19 10.65
C TRP A 24 -16.55 -17.27 9.92
N SER A 25 -16.31 -18.36 9.19
CA SER A 25 -15.08 -18.54 8.41
C SER A 25 -14.94 -17.49 7.31
N LEU A 26 -16.04 -17.11 6.64
CA LEU A 26 -16.03 -16.03 5.64
C LEU A 26 -15.70 -14.68 6.27
N VAL A 27 -16.28 -14.36 7.43
CA VAL A 27 -15.98 -13.12 8.17
C VAL A 27 -14.52 -13.10 8.66
N LYS A 28 -13.99 -14.23 9.11
CA LYS A 28 -12.58 -14.34 9.51
C LYS A 28 -11.63 -14.23 8.31
N ALA A 29 -12.04 -14.74 7.15
CA ALA A 29 -11.27 -14.67 5.91
C ALA A 29 -11.14 -13.22 5.42
N THR A 30 -12.18 -12.39 5.52
CA THR A 30 -12.09 -10.97 5.13
C THR A 30 -11.12 -10.20 6.02
N GLY A 31 -11.14 -10.41 7.34
CA GLY A 31 -10.19 -9.76 8.25
C GLY A 31 -8.74 -10.15 8.01
N TRP A 32 -8.47 -11.42 7.67
CA TRP A 32 -7.11 -11.84 7.30
C TRP A 32 -6.66 -11.23 5.97
N PHE A 33 -7.57 -11.13 5.00
CA PHE A 33 -7.30 -10.50 3.71
C PHE A 33 -6.97 -9.01 3.86
N ASP A 34 -7.73 -8.28 4.68
CA ASP A 34 -7.47 -6.87 4.97
C ASP A 34 -6.11 -6.67 5.64
N TRP A 35 -5.74 -7.55 6.57
CA TRP A 35 -4.44 -7.50 7.24
C TRP A 35 -3.28 -7.76 6.27
N LEU A 36 -3.41 -8.73 5.36
CA LEU A 36 -2.44 -8.99 4.29
C LEU A 36 -2.29 -7.77 3.37
N ARG A 37 -3.41 -7.16 2.98
CA ARG A 37 -3.42 -5.97 2.12
C ARG A 37 -2.77 -4.77 2.78
N ARG A 38 -3.07 -4.51 4.06
CA ARG A 38 -2.44 -3.44 4.86
C ARG A 38 -0.92 -3.61 4.92
N ARG A 39 -0.42 -4.82 5.16
CA ARG A 39 1.02 -5.11 5.19
C ARG A 39 1.70 -4.85 3.84
N ARG A 40 1.03 -5.14 2.72
CA ARG A 40 1.58 -4.85 1.39
C ARG A 40 1.63 -3.36 1.11
N LEU A 41 0.58 -2.62 1.47
CA LEU A 41 0.52 -1.17 1.35
C LEU A 41 1.58 -0.46 2.19
N GLU A 42 1.78 -0.89 3.44
CA GLU A 42 2.83 -0.34 4.30
C GLU A 42 4.22 -0.53 3.70
N ARG A 43 4.53 -1.73 3.18
CA ARG A 43 5.82 -1.96 2.51
C ARG A 43 5.96 -1.13 1.24
N ALA A 44 4.90 -1.00 0.46
CA ALA A 44 4.90 -0.17 -0.74
C ALA A 44 5.19 1.30 -0.39
N LEU A 45 4.57 1.82 0.68
CA LEU A 45 4.82 3.18 1.17
C LEU A 45 6.26 3.35 1.69
N LEU A 46 6.79 2.39 2.43
CA LEU A 46 8.18 2.44 2.90
C LEU A 46 9.18 2.41 1.75
N ALA A 47 8.94 1.58 0.73
CA ALA A 47 9.76 1.55 -0.48
C ALA A 47 9.71 2.89 -1.23
N LEU A 48 8.52 3.50 -1.33
CA LEU A 48 8.35 4.81 -1.93
C LEU A 48 9.08 5.91 -1.13
N GLU A 49 8.96 5.92 0.20
CA GLU A 49 9.64 6.91 1.05
C GLU A 49 11.16 6.79 0.93
N ALA A 50 11.71 5.57 0.99
CA ALA A 50 13.14 5.32 0.82
C ALA A 50 13.65 5.77 -0.56
N ALA A 51 12.89 5.49 -1.62
CA ALA A 51 13.24 5.89 -2.98
C ALA A 51 13.24 7.42 -3.17
N VAL A 52 12.21 8.10 -2.67
CA VAL A 52 12.11 9.56 -2.75
C VAL A 52 13.21 10.21 -1.91
N GLU A 53 13.53 9.67 -0.74
CA GLU A 53 14.64 10.17 0.07
C GLU A 53 15.99 9.99 -0.62
N GLN A 54 16.23 8.85 -1.25
CA GLN A 54 17.45 8.60 -2.02
C GLN A 54 17.57 9.62 -3.17
N VAL A 55 16.52 9.77 -3.98
CA VAL A 55 16.54 10.72 -5.10
C VAL A 55 16.71 12.15 -4.60
N TYR A 56 16.04 12.54 -3.51
CA TYR A 56 16.23 13.87 -2.93
C TYR A 56 17.67 14.10 -2.48
N ARG A 57 18.30 13.12 -1.80
CA ARG A 57 19.69 13.24 -1.35
C ARG A 57 20.67 13.30 -2.53
N GLU A 58 20.45 12.52 -3.58
CA GLU A 58 21.36 12.50 -4.74
C GLU A 58 21.18 13.75 -5.61
N TYR A 59 19.94 14.10 -5.98
CA TYR A 59 19.68 15.23 -6.87
C TYR A 59 19.69 16.58 -6.16
N VAL A 60 18.92 16.74 -5.06
CA VAL A 60 18.74 18.07 -4.44
C VAL A 60 20.00 18.50 -3.69
N ARG A 61 20.76 17.57 -3.12
CA ARG A 61 22.03 17.90 -2.47
C ARG A 61 23.07 18.33 -3.51
N ALA A 62 23.18 17.60 -4.62
CA ALA A 62 24.07 17.98 -5.72
C ALA A 62 23.70 19.35 -6.33
N LEU A 63 22.41 19.63 -6.53
CA LEU A 63 21.92 20.92 -7.03
C LEU A 63 22.13 22.07 -6.03
N LYS A 64 21.90 21.83 -4.73
CA LYS A 64 22.20 22.82 -3.69
C LYS A 64 23.71 23.11 -3.58
N GLU A 65 24.55 22.09 -3.73
CA GLU A 65 26.01 22.25 -3.75
C GLU A 65 26.48 23.03 -4.99
N ALA A 66 25.76 22.92 -6.12
CA ALA A 66 26.00 23.72 -7.31
C ALA A 66 25.53 25.18 -7.21
N GLY A 67 24.81 25.56 -6.14
CA GLY A 67 24.37 26.93 -5.88
C GLY A 67 23.16 27.40 -6.70
N GLU A 68 22.60 26.53 -7.55
CA GLU A 68 21.44 26.83 -8.39
C GLU A 68 20.16 26.26 -7.75
N GLY A 69 19.15 27.12 -7.59
CA GLY A 69 17.82 26.68 -7.19
C GLY A 69 17.13 25.96 -8.35
N LEU A 70 16.38 24.88 -8.07
CA LEU A 70 15.74 24.12 -9.14
C LEU A 70 14.69 24.94 -9.90
N THR A 71 14.82 24.98 -11.23
CA THR A 71 13.76 25.51 -12.11
C THR A 71 12.53 24.59 -12.10
N PRO A 72 11.34 25.06 -12.54
CA PRO A 72 10.16 24.21 -12.65
C PRO A 72 10.38 22.94 -13.49
N GLU A 73 11.14 23.04 -14.57
CA GLU A 73 11.46 21.92 -15.47
C GLU A 73 12.38 20.89 -14.80
N GLU A 74 13.31 21.35 -13.98
CA GLU A 74 14.19 20.48 -13.19
C GLU A 74 13.43 19.81 -12.06
N GLN A 75 12.49 20.51 -11.43
CA GLN A 75 11.60 19.91 -10.44
C GLN A 75 10.75 18.80 -11.04
N GLN A 76 10.24 19.00 -12.27
CA GLN A 76 9.48 17.98 -12.97
C GLN A 76 10.34 16.76 -13.28
N ARG A 77 11.55 16.96 -13.82
CA ARG A 77 12.50 15.86 -14.07
C ARG A 77 12.90 15.11 -12.79
N ALA A 78 13.12 15.82 -11.69
CA ALA A 78 13.43 15.20 -10.41
C ALA A 78 12.27 14.34 -9.89
N ARG A 79 11.01 14.75 -10.12
CA ARG A 79 9.83 13.97 -9.75
C ARG A 79 9.68 12.72 -10.61
N GLU A 80 9.89 12.84 -11.92
CA GLU A 80 9.87 11.70 -12.85
C GLU A 80 10.94 10.69 -12.48
N TYR A 81 12.16 11.16 -12.19
CA TYR A 81 13.25 10.30 -11.74
C TYR A 81 12.94 9.63 -10.40
N ALA A 82 12.38 10.37 -9.43
CA ALA A 82 11.93 9.79 -8.16
C ALA A 82 10.86 8.71 -8.34
N ARG A 83 9.93 8.91 -9.29
CA ARG A 83 8.90 7.96 -9.65
C ARG A 83 9.48 6.68 -10.24
N GLU A 84 10.34 6.80 -11.24
CA GLU A 84 11.00 5.64 -11.87
C GLU A 84 11.81 4.85 -10.84
N ARG A 85 12.60 5.56 -10.02
CA ARG A 85 13.41 4.93 -8.97
C ARG A 85 12.58 4.23 -7.91
N ALA A 86 11.45 4.80 -7.52
CA ALA A 86 10.51 4.17 -6.60
C ALA A 86 9.93 2.88 -7.18
N ILE A 87 9.57 2.87 -8.46
CA ILE A 87 9.08 1.68 -9.15
C ILE A 87 10.17 0.59 -9.20
N GLU A 88 11.42 0.96 -9.48
CA GLU A 88 12.54 0.02 -9.50
C GLU A 88 12.80 -0.62 -8.13
N ILE A 89 12.89 0.19 -7.07
CA ILE A 89 13.13 -0.28 -5.70
C ILE A 89 11.98 -1.18 -5.24
N ALA A 90 10.73 -0.79 -5.53
CA ALA A 90 9.57 -1.61 -5.21
C ALA A 90 9.57 -2.95 -5.95
N ARG A 91 9.90 -2.94 -7.23
CA ARG A 91 9.99 -4.14 -8.06
C ARG A 91 11.07 -5.10 -7.54
N ALA A 92 12.22 -4.58 -7.10
CA ALA A 92 13.28 -5.38 -6.48
C ALA A 92 12.81 -6.07 -5.18
N GLN A 93 11.81 -5.53 -4.51
CA GLN A 93 11.17 -6.11 -3.32
C GLN A 93 9.95 -6.99 -3.66
N GLY A 94 9.67 -7.24 -4.94
CA GLY A 94 8.52 -8.00 -5.40
C GLY A 94 7.17 -7.27 -5.24
N ILE A 95 7.20 -5.93 -5.13
CA ILE A 95 6.01 -5.09 -4.96
C ILE A 95 5.73 -4.38 -6.28
N ASP A 96 4.50 -4.55 -6.79
CA ASP A 96 4.01 -3.75 -7.90
C ASP A 96 3.42 -2.45 -7.37
N LEU A 97 4.25 -1.39 -7.32
CA LEU A 97 3.87 -0.12 -6.72
C LEU A 97 2.65 0.51 -7.40
N LEU A 98 2.54 0.39 -8.73
CA LEU A 98 1.43 0.95 -9.50
C LEU A 98 0.13 0.21 -9.21
N ARG A 99 0.19 -1.12 -9.04
CA ARG A 99 -0.99 -1.91 -8.67
C ARG A 99 -1.43 -1.70 -7.23
N GLU A 100 -0.48 -1.58 -6.30
CA GLU A 100 -0.79 -1.50 -4.87
C GLU A 100 -1.22 -0.08 -4.44
N LEU A 101 -0.54 0.97 -4.91
CA LEU A 101 -0.85 2.38 -4.55
C LEU A 101 -1.75 3.09 -5.58
N GLY A 102 -1.68 2.71 -6.85
CA GLY A 102 -2.30 3.45 -7.95
C GLY A 102 -1.39 4.56 -8.48
N ALA A 103 -1.38 4.75 -9.80
CA ALA A 103 -0.50 5.72 -10.46
C ALA A 103 -0.71 7.16 -9.97
N ASP A 104 -1.97 7.58 -9.82
CA ASP A 104 -2.31 8.97 -9.42
C ASP A 104 -1.90 9.27 -7.96
N PHE A 105 -1.99 8.28 -7.08
CA PHE A 105 -1.59 8.44 -5.68
C PHE A 105 -0.08 8.53 -5.53
N LEU A 106 0.67 7.87 -6.41
CA LEU A 106 2.13 7.85 -6.39
C LEU A 106 2.69 9.27 -6.60
N ASP A 107 2.16 10.01 -7.57
CA ASP A 107 2.57 11.40 -7.83
C ASP A 107 2.22 12.34 -6.67
N LEU A 108 1.03 12.16 -6.07
CA LEU A 108 0.61 12.89 -4.87
C LEU A 108 1.55 12.64 -3.68
N TRP A 109 1.93 11.38 -3.46
CA TRP A 109 2.84 11.00 -2.38
C TRP A 109 4.26 11.53 -2.58
N ILE A 110 4.79 11.46 -3.81
CA ILE A 110 6.08 12.06 -4.16
C ILE A 110 6.05 13.56 -3.84
N GLY A 111 5.01 14.28 -4.31
CA GLY A 111 4.86 15.71 -4.02
C GLY A 111 4.80 16.02 -2.53
N ARG A 112 4.08 15.21 -1.75
CA ARG A 112 3.99 15.35 -0.29
C ARG A 112 5.33 15.09 0.40
N LEU A 113 6.05 14.04 0.02
CA LEU A 113 7.35 13.67 0.58
C LEU A 113 8.40 14.74 0.29
N VAL A 114 8.45 15.25 -0.94
CA VAL A 114 9.36 16.36 -1.30
C VAL A 114 9.09 17.61 -0.46
N ARG A 115 7.80 17.96 -0.22
CA ARG A 115 7.45 19.09 0.66
C ARG A 115 7.89 18.86 2.12
N LYS A 116 7.70 17.65 2.64
CA LYS A 116 8.16 17.26 3.98
C LYS A 116 9.67 17.42 4.11
N LEU A 117 10.44 16.94 3.13
CA LEU A 117 11.90 17.04 3.08
C LEU A 117 12.41 18.49 2.93
N LYS A 118 11.62 19.40 2.34
CA LYS A 118 11.96 20.83 2.28
C LYS A 118 11.79 21.55 3.63
N THR A 119 10.92 21.02 4.49
CA THR A 119 10.52 21.66 5.76
C THR A 119 11.28 21.09 6.96
N ALA A 120 11.83 19.87 6.83
CA ALA A 120 12.74 19.26 7.79
C ALA A 120 14.15 19.83 7.65
#